data_AF-A0A0N1J104-F1
#
_entry.id   AF-A0A0N1J104-F1
#
_cell.length_a   1.000
_cell.length_b   1.000
_cell.length_c   1.000
_cell.angle_alpha   90.00
_cell.angle_beta   90.00
_cell.angle_gamma   90.00
#
_symmetry.space_group_name_H-M   'P 1'
#
loop_
_entity.id
_entity.type
_entity.pdbx_description
1 polymer ?
#
loop_
_entity_poly.entity_id
_entity_poly.type
_entity_poly.pdbx_seq_one_letter_code
_entity_poly.pdbx_strand_id
1 'polypeptide(L)'
;MIDIIKTFLESKGFIVEISNDRIITTHKIGNKDIKLAGELSNTSFPYSLPRIYLLDRNSYGSVAHVGWNDSNEGLICEGVSINRHIDYSNPEIVYLEALNNAVATLENVLKGNNKNKYEIISEFSAHWRFLVKDKTGFFDQNRKISADHLQSIAI
;
A
#
# COMPACT_ATOMS: atom_id res chain seq x y z
N MET A 1 13.15 -0.56 -18.35
CA MET A 1 12.93 -1.10 -16.98
C MET A 1 11.71 -2.02 -16.94
N ILE A 2 10.54 -1.57 -17.43
CA ILE A 2 9.32 -2.41 -17.55
C ILE A 2 9.63 -3.75 -18.22
N ASP A 3 10.33 -3.76 -19.37
CA ASP A 3 10.66 -5.00 -20.08
C ASP A 3 11.57 -5.95 -19.29
N ILE A 4 12.49 -5.40 -18.49
CA ILE A 4 13.40 -6.18 -17.62
C ILE A 4 12.58 -6.88 -16.55
N ILE A 5 11.71 -6.13 -15.86
CA ILE A 5 10.83 -6.66 -14.83
C ILE A 5 9.86 -7.69 -15.42
N LYS A 6 9.26 -7.40 -16.58
CA LYS A 6 8.40 -8.34 -17.30
C LYS A 6 9.12 -9.66 -17.55
N THR A 7 10.27 -9.62 -18.22
CA THR A 7 11.06 -10.81 -18.56
C THR A 7 11.45 -11.59 -17.31
N PHE A 8 11.83 -10.87 -16.24
CA PHE A 8 12.14 -11.49 -14.95
C PHE A 8 10.94 -12.21 -14.34
N LEU A 9 9.76 -11.58 -14.28
CA LEU A 9 8.54 -12.18 -13.75
C LEU A 9 8.09 -13.38 -14.59
N GLU A 10 8.14 -13.28 -15.92
CA GLU A 10 7.84 -14.41 -16.82
C GLU A 10 8.80 -15.59 -16.56
N SER A 11 10.09 -15.31 -16.29
CA SER A 11 11.07 -16.35 -15.91
C SER A 11 10.75 -17.03 -14.56
N LYS A 12 9.94 -16.38 -13.71
CA LYS A 12 9.43 -16.92 -12.44
C LYS A 12 8.06 -17.59 -12.59
N GLY A 13 7.52 -17.67 -13.80
CA GLY A 13 6.25 -18.35 -14.11
C GLY A 13 5.00 -17.49 -13.95
N PHE A 14 5.14 -16.17 -13.78
CA PHE A 14 3.99 -15.26 -13.77
C PHE A 14 3.44 -15.06 -15.19
N ILE A 15 2.12 -14.94 -15.31
CA ILE A 15 1.46 -14.46 -16.52
C ILE A 15 1.49 -12.94 -16.48
N VAL A 16 2.19 -12.31 -17.42
CA VAL A 16 2.44 -10.87 -17.43
C VAL A 16 1.92 -10.22 -18.71
N GLU A 17 1.15 -9.15 -18.56
CA GLU A 17 0.67 -8.29 -19.64
C GLU A 17 1.19 -6.86 -19.40
N ILE A 18 1.48 -6.10 -20.45
CA ILE A 18 1.84 -4.68 -20.34
C ILE A 18 0.72 -3.84 -20.93
N SER A 19 0.24 -2.86 -20.18
CA SER A 19 -0.82 -1.94 -20.62
C SER A 19 -0.62 -0.58 -19.98
N ASN A 20 -0.62 0.49 -20.78
CA ASN A 20 -0.49 1.88 -20.31
C ASN A 20 0.67 2.08 -19.32
N ASP A 21 1.86 1.59 -19.67
CA ASP A 21 3.08 1.64 -18.83
C ASP A 21 2.96 0.94 -17.46
N ARG A 22 1.97 0.06 -17.30
CA ARG A 22 1.78 -0.79 -16.12
C ARG A 22 2.07 -2.23 -16.43
N ILE A 23 2.59 -2.93 -15.43
CA ILE A 23 2.84 -4.37 -15.46
C ILE A 23 1.63 -5.03 -14.81
N ILE A 24 0.86 -5.78 -15.58
CA ILE A 24 -0.33 -6.49 -15.13
C ILE A 24 0.03 -7.96 -14.94
N THR A 25 -0.31 -8.51 -13.78
CA THR A 25 -0.08 -9.92 -13.44
C THR A 25 -1.37 -10.60 -13.01
N THR A 26 -1.55 -11.86 -13.38
CA THR A 26 -2.73 -12.66 -13.00
C THR A 26 -2.36 -13.71 -11.97
N HIS A 27 -3.14 -13.78 -10.89
CA HIS A 27 -2.90 -14.66 -9.73
C HIS A 27 -4.15 -15.44 -9.38
N LYS A 28 -3.99 -16.68 -8.94
CA LYS A 28 -5.09 -17.53 -8.50
C LYS A 28 -5.22 -17.49 -6.98
N ILE A 29 -6.29 -16.87 -6.48
CA ILE A 29 -6.60 -16.80 -5.04
C ILE A 29 -7.88 -17.57 -4.77
N GLY A 30 -7.74 -18.79 -4.27
CA GLY A 30 -8.86 -19.72 -4.14
C GLY A 30 -9.39 -20.14 -5.52
N ASN A 31 -10.67 -19.90 -5.78
CA ASN A 31 -11.32 -20.21 -7.05
C ASN A 31 -11.47 -18.98 -7.98
N LYS A 32 -10.76 -17.89 -7.69
CA LYS A 32 -10.83 -16.65 -8.46
C LYS A 32 -9.48 -16.33 -9.08
N ASP A 33 -9.51 -15.87 -10.31
CA ASP A 33 -8.38 -15.22 -10.96
C ASP A 33 -8.46 -13.72 -10.66
N ILE A 34 -7.35 -13.17 -10.18
CA ILE A 34 -7.24 -11.78 -9.75
C ILE A 34 -6.13 -11.13 -10.54
N LYS A 35 -6.41 -9.94 -11.08
CA LYS A 35 -5.43 -9.15 -11.82
C LYS A 35 -4.90 -8.02 -10.95
N LEU A 36 -3.58 -7.91 -10.89
CA LEU A 36 -2.87 -6.84 -10.20
C LEU A 36 -2.10 -6.00 -11.20
N ALA A 37 -2.18 -4.68 -11.09
CA ALA A 37 -1.42 -3.77 -11.92
C ALA A 37 -0.38 -3.03 -11.08
N GLY A 38 0.90 -3.24 -11.37
CA GLY A 38 1.97 -2.43 -10.80
C GLY A 38 2.26 -1.23 -11.68
N GLU A 39 2.14 -0.05 -11.07
CA GLU A 39 2.46 1.23 -11.66
C GLU A 39 3.87 1.66 -11.26
N LEU A 40 4.70 1.93 -12.27
CA LEU A 40 6.04 2.49 -12.09
C LEU A 40 6.07 3.98 -12.47
N SER A 41 5.22 4.41 -13.40
CA SER A 41 5.04 5.80 -13.77
C SER A 41 4.64 6.64 -12.55
N ASN A 42 5.19 7.84 -12.43
CA ASN A 42 4.94 8.76 -11.29
C ASN A 42 5.40 8.23 -9.92
N THR A 43 6.25 7.21 -9.89
CA THR A 43 6.95 6.76 -8.69
C THR A 43 8.45 7.05 -8.83
N SER A 44 9.15 7.16 -7.71
CA SER A 44 10.61 7.23 -7.69
C SER A 44 11.27 5.85 -7.78
N PHE A 45 10.57 4.84 -8.28
CA PHE A 45 11.07 3.48 -8.41
C PHE A 45 12.38 3.45 -9.25
N PRO A 46 13.43 2.72 -8.82
CA PRO A 46 13.46 1.75 -7.72
C PRO A 46 13.75 2.33 -6.34
N TYR A 47 13.97 3.64 -6.20
CA TYR A 47 14.22 4.29 -4.90
C TYR A 47 12.98 4.37 -3.99
N SER A 48 11.82 3.99 -4.51
CA SER A 48 10.59 3.72 -3.77
C SER A 48 9.97 2.40 -4.23
N LEU A 49 9.08 1.85 -3.42
CA LEU A 49 8.28 0.68 -3.80
C LEU A 49 7.33 1.03 -4.97
N PRO A 50 7.06 0.07 -5.87
CA PRO A 50 6.07 0.26 -6.93
C PRO A 50 4.67 0.29 -6.32
N ARG A 51 3.74 1.02 -6.95
CA ARG A 51 2.35 1.04 -6.47
C ARG A 51 1.59 -0.12 -7.09
N ILE A 52 1.13 -1.06 -6.30
CA ILE A 52 0.36 -2.22 -6.78
C ILE A 52 -1.13 -1.99 -6.55
N TYR A 53 -1.93 -2.17 -7.60
CA TYR A 53 -3.38 -1.98 -7.58
C TYR A 53 -4.11 -3.29 -7.85
N LEU A 54 -5.23 -3.50 -7.16
CA LEU A 54 -6.22 -4.51 -7.48
C LEU A 54 -7.11 -3.99 -8.62
N LEU A 55 -7.14 -4.70 -9.76
CA LEU A 55 -8.06 -4.41 -10.86
C LEU A 55 -9.45 -4.99 -10.59
N ASP A 56 -10.47 -4.47 -11.27
CA ASP A 56 -11.88 -4.86 -11.12
C ASP A 56 -12.36 -4.83 -9.67
N ARG A 57 -11.85 -3.87 -8.91
CA ARG A 57 -11.97 -3.76 -7.46
C ARG A 57 -13.41 -3.90 -6.98
N ASN A 58 -14.36 -3.31 -7.73
CA ASN A 58 -15.77 -3.24 -7.33
C ASN A 58 -16.43 -4.64 -7.31
N SER A 59 -15.90 -5.59 -8.07
CA SER A 59 -16.39 -6.98 -8.09
C SER A 59 -16.14 -7.75 -6.79
N TYR A 60 -15.26 -7.22 -5.91
CA TYR A 60 -14.86 -7.87 -4.67
C TYR A 60 -15.57 -7.32 -3.42
N GLY A 61 -16.43 -6.29 -3.55
CA GLY A 61 -17.01 -5.59 -2.39
C GLY A 61 -15.94 -4.92 -1.54
N SER A 62 -16.21 -4.58 -0.28
CA SER A 62 -15.17 -4.03 0.62
C SER A 62 -14.07 -5.06 0.87
N VAL A 63 -12.81 -4.64 0.72
CA VAL A 63 -11.61 -5.48 0.90
C VAL A 63 -10.64 -4.67 1.75
N ALA A 64 -10.24 -5.19 2.92
CA ALA A 64 -9.25 -4.56 3.79
C ALA A 64 -7.91 -4.37 3.06
N HIS A 65 -7.15 -3.36 3.44
CA HIS A 65 -5.86 -3.01 2.82
C HIS A 65 -5.95 -2.65 1.33
N VAL A 66 -7.15 -2.40 0.80
CA VAL A 66 -7.35 -1.99 -0.59
C VAL A 66 -8.16 -0.69 -0.62
N GLY A 67 -7.52 0.36 -1.12
CA GLY A 67 -8.12 1.69 -1.26
C GLY A 67 -9.45 1.65 -2.00
N TRP A 68 -10.39 2.49 -1.55
CA TRP A 68 -11.69 2.66 -2.18
C TRP A 68 -11.71 3.98 -2.94
N ASN A 69 -11.95 3.92 -4.25
CA ASN A 69 -12.11 5.08 -5.10
C ASN A 69 -13.13 4.77 -6.22
N ASP A 70 -13.45 5.77 -7.04
CA ASP A 70 -14.41 5.62 -8.14
C ASP A 70 -13.81 4.93 -9.39
N SER A 71 -12.51 4.61 -9.41
CA SER A 71 -11.80 4.19 -10.63
C SER A 71 -11.84 2.68 -10.92
N ASN A 72 -12.72 1.91 -10.25
CA ASN A 72 -12.79 0.44 -10.32
C ASN A 72 -11.43 -0.27 -10.11
N GLU A 73 -10.48 0.40 -9.47
CA GLU A 73 -9.16 -0.10 -9.11
C GLU A 73 -8.83 0.35 -7.70
N GLY A 74 -8.20 -0.48 -6.89
CA GLY A 74 -7.84 -0.12 -5.52
C GLY A 74 -6.35 -0.26 -5.28
N LEU A 75 -5.70 0.81 -4.83
CA LEU A 75 -4.30 0.74 -4.38
C LEU A 75 -4.22 -0.22 -3.18
N ILE A 76 -3.32 -1.20 -3.25
CA ILE A 76 -3.10 -2.15 -2.17
C ILE A 76 -2.09 -1.54 -1.21
N CYS A 77 -2.48 -1.44 0.07
CA CYS A 77 -1.60 -0.98 1.12
C CYS A 77 -0.50 -2.03 1.39
N GLU A 78 0.76 -1.60 1.32
CA GLU A 78 1.92 -2.48 1.57
C GLU A 78 2.20 -2.70 3.06
N GLY A 79 1.44 -2.06 3.94
CA GLY A 79 1.65 -2.04 5.39
C GLY A 79 2.88 -1.20 5.79
N VAL A 80 2.86 -0.63 7.00
CA VAL A 80 3.97 0.17 7.56
C VAL A 80 5.04 -0.68 8.26
N SER A 81 4.86 -2.01 8.33
CA SER A 81 5.56 -2.85 9.30
C SER A 81 6.89 -3.44 8.84
N ILE A 82 7.41 -3.08 7.66
CA ILE A 82 8.61 -3.72 7.12
C ILE A 82 9.62 -2.67 6.70
N ASN A 83 10.58 -2.37 7.58
CA ASN A 83 11.82 -1.70 7.21
C ASN A 83 12.59 -2.65 6.28
N ARG A 84 12.34 -2.58 4.98
CA ARG A 84 13.04 -3.40 3.99
C ARG A 84 14.35 -2.72 3.63
N HIS A 85 15.42 -3.51 3.61
CA HIS A 85 16.62 -3.12 2.90
C HIS A 85 16.36 -3.32 1.41
N ILE A 86 16.02 -2.24 0.71
CA ILE A 86 15.71 -2.27 -0.72
C ILE A 86 17.02 -2.37 -1.50
N ASP A 87 17.23 -3.47 -2.22
CA ASP A 87 18.35 -3.59 -3.15
C ASP A 87 18.04 -2.85 -4.46
N TYR A 88 18.45 -1.59 -4.51
CA TYR A 88 18.27 -0.73 -5.68
C TYR A 88 19.03 -1.20 -6.93
N SER A 89 20.01 -2.11 -6.78
CA SER A 89 20.80 -2.64 -7.89
C SER A 89 20.02 -3.66 -8.71
N ASN A 90 19.01 -4.29 -8.11
CA ASN A 90 18.19 -5.34 -8.69
C ASN A 90 16.70 -4.96 -8.59
N PRO A 91 16.24 -3.95 -9.35
CA PRO A 91 14.88 -3.40 -9.25
C PRO A 91 13.79 -4.46 -9.47
N GLU A 92 14.03 -5.45 -10.32
CA GLU A 92 13.12 -6.56 -10.56
C GLU A 92 12.86 -7.43 -9.32
N ILE A 93 13.84 -7.55 -8.41
CA ILE A 93 13.68 -8.24 -7.13
C ILE A 93 12.78 -7.40 -6.22
N VAL A 94 13.01 -6.09 -6.14
CA VAL A 94 12.18 -5.15 -5.37
C VAL A 94 10.73 -5.19 -5.85
N TYR A 95 10.53 -5.21 -7.17
CA TYR A 95 9.20 -5.33 -7.75
C TYR A 95 8.53 -6.66 -7.37
N LEU A 96 9.23 -7.79 -7.53
CA LEU A 96 8.70 -9.10 -7.17
C LEU A 96 8.34 -9.19 -5.69
N GLU A 97 9.15 -8.60 -4.81
CA GLU A 97 8.83 -8.52 -3.39
C GLU A 97 7.54 -7.73 -3.11
N ALA A 98 7.40 -6.54 -3.70
CA ALA A 98 6.20 -5.73 -3.55
C ALA A 98 4.96 -6.48 -4.08
N LEU A 99 5.08 -7.13 -5.24
CA LEU A 99 4.02 -7.94 -5.83
C LEU A 99 3.64 -9.11 -4.92
N ASN A 100 4.61 -9.86 -4.39
CA ASN A 100 4.36 -10.98 -3.49
C ASN A 100 3.67 -10.53 -2.20
N ASN A 101 4.01 -9.35 -1.67
CA ASN A 101 3.32 -8.80 -0.50
C ASN A 101 1.87 -8.48 -0.83
N ALA A 102 1.61 -7.83 -1.96
CA ALA A 102 0.25 -7.51 -2.39
C ALA A 102 -0.59 -8.79 -2.56
N VAL A 103 -0.03 -9.83 -3.17
CA VAL A 103 -0.68 -11.14 -3.29
C VAL A 103 -0.95 -11.73 -1.90
N ALA A 104 0.04 -11.77 -1.00
CA ALA A 104 -0.13 -12.32 0.34
C ALA A 104 -1.20 -11.58 1.15
N THR A 105 -1.27 -10.25 1.05
CA THR A 105 -2.31 -9.42 1.65
C THR A 105 -3.69 -9.84 1.15
N LEU A 106 -3.86 -9.94 -0.17
CA LEU A 106 -5.12 -10.36 -0.78
C LEU A 106 -5.49 -11.81 -0.44
N GLU A 107 -4.53 -12.73 -0.42
CA GLU A 107 -4.75 -14.10 -0.01
C GLU A 107 -5.26 -14.18 1.43
N ASN A 108 -4.68 -13.40 2.34
CA ASN A 108 -5.08 -13.39 3.75
C ASN A 108 -6.52 -12.90 3.93
N VAL A 109 -6.92 -11.84 3.22
CA VAL A 109 -8.26 -11.24 3.38
C VAL A 109 -9.32 -11.97 2.54
N LEU A 110 -9.00 -12.46 1.35
CA LEU A 110 -9.98 -13.07 0.43
C LEU A 110 -10.21 -14.57 0.66
N LYS A 111 -9.23 -15.34 1.19
CA LYS A 111 -9.41 -16.79 1.44
C LYS A 111 -10.12 -17.11 2.76
N GLY A 112 -10.15 -16.17 3.72
CA GLY A 112 -10.65 -16.44 5.08
C GLY A 112 -12.14 -16.16 5.27
N ASN A 113 -12.88 -17.11 5.86
CA ASN A 113 -14.23 -16.85 6.37
C ASN A 113 -14.16 -15.75 7.44
N ASN A 114 -14.72 -14.58 7.15
CA ASN A 114 -14.79 -13.38 8.00
C ASN A 114 -13.49 -12.62 8.27
N LYS A 115 -12.31 -13.07 7.83
CA LYS A 115 -11.04 -12.34 8.04
C LYS A 115 -11.10 -10.91 7.51
N ASN A 116 -11.55 -10.75 6.27
CA ASN A 116 -11.76 -9.45 5.65
C ASN A 116 -12.63 -8.51 6.52
N LYS A 117 -13.72 -9.03 7.08
CA LYS A 117 -14.64 -8.25 7.92
C LYS A 117 -13.95 -7.78 9.20
N TYR A 118 -13.18 -8.64 9.86
CA TYR A 118 -12.44 -8.27 11.07
C TYR A 118 -11.34 -7.24 10.77
N GLU A 119 -10.60 -7.41 9.68
CA GLU A 119 -9.57 -6.46 9.25
C GLU A 119 -10.17 -5.09 8.93
N ILE A 120 -11.28 -5.01 8.18
CA ILE A 120 -11.98 -3.75 7.91
C ILE A 120 -12.38 -3.03 9.21
N ILE A 121 -12.93 -3.77 10.18
CA ILE A 121 -13.32 -3.21 11.48
C ILE A 121 -12.08 -2.70 12.24
N SER A 122 -10.99 -3.45 12.20
CA SER A 122 -9.72 -3.08 12.82
C SER A 122 -9.17 -1.77 12.24
N GLU A 123 -9.07 -1.67 10.91
CA GLU A 123 -8.62 -0.47 10.18
C GLU A 123 -9.52 0.74 10.49
N PHE A 124 -10.84 0.56 10.44
CA PHE A 124 -11.78 1.63 10.77
C PHE A 124 -11.59 2.11 12.22
N SER A 125 -11.47 1.17 13.16
CA SER A 125 -11.29 1.50 14.59
C SER A 125 -9.99 2.26 14.84
N ALA A 126 -8.91 1.92 14.13
CA ALA A 126 -7.64 2.60 14.21
C ALA A 126 -7.76 4.05 13.70
N HIS A 127 -8.28 4.24 12.48
CA HIS A 127 -8.51 5.58 11.91
C HIS A 127 -9.43 6.42 12.79
N TRP A 128 -10.53 5.83 13.30
CA TRP A 128 -11.46 6.53 14.18
C TRP A 128 -10.81 6.99 15.49
N ARG A 129 -9.98 6.15 16.12
CA ARG A 129 -9.24 6.53 17.35
C ARG A 129 -8.34 7.74 17.14
N PHE A 130 -7.66 7.83 15.99
CA PHE A 130 -6.85 9.00 15.66
C PHE A 130 -7.73 10.25 15.47
N LEU A 131 -8.81 10.13 14.69
CA LEU A 131 -9.73 11.25 14.43
C LEU A 131 -10.46 11.76 15.69
N VAL A 132 -10.75 10.89 16.65
CA VAL A 132 -11.37 11.28 17.93
C VAL A 132 -10.34 11.93 18.87
N LYS A 133 -9.12 11.40 18.96
CA LYS A 133 -8.04 12.02 19.75
C LYS A 133 -7.74 13.45 19.30
N ASP A 134 -7.76 13.70 17.99
CA ASP A 134 -7.55 15.03 17.43
C ASP A 134 -8.70 16.01 17.71
N LYS A 135 -9.91 15.51 18.00
CA LYS A 135 -11.07 16.35 18.32
C LYS A 135 -11.25 16.60 19.82
N THR A 136 -10.70 15.76 20.69
CA THR A 136 -10.74 15.95 22.13
C THR A 136 -9.52 16.73 22.61
N GLY A 137 -9.35 17.97 22.16
CA GLY A 137 -8.31 18.91 22.63
C GLY A 137 -8.39 19.28 24.12
N PHE A 138 -8.44 18.29 25.00
CA PHE A 138 -8.33 18.38 26.44
C PHE A 138 -7.07 17.59 26.83
N PHE A 139 -6.08 18.31 27.35
CA PHE A 139 -4.70 17.91 27.67
C PHE A 139 -3.61 18.16 26.60
N ASP A 140 -3.53 19.40 26.10
CA ASP A 140 -2.22 20.04 25.97
C ASP A 140 -2.33 21.53 26.36
N GLN A 141 -2.41 21.80 27.68
CA GLN A 141 -2.24 23.15 28.22
C GLN A 141 -0.77 23.49 28.51
N ASN A 142 0.21 22.69 28.06
CA ASN A 142 1.62 22.94 28.37
C ASN A 142 2.50 23.30 27.16
N ARG A 143 1.95 23.47 25.96
CA ARG A 143 2.65 24.18 24.86
C ARG A 143 2.38 25.69 24.87
N LYS A 144 2.83 26.34 25.94
CA LYS A 144 3.27 27.74 25.91
C LYS A 144 4.56 27.87 26.70
N ILE A 145 5.69 27.67 26.01
CA ILE A 145 6.86 28.51 26.24
C ILE A 145 7.18 29.13 24.89
N SER A 146 6.79 30.39 24.79
CA SER A 146 7.09 31.32 23.70
C SER A 146 8.60 31.45 23.50
N ALA A 147 9.05 31.33 22.25
CA ALA A 147 10.40 31.67 21.82
C ALA A 147 10.64 33.19 21.66
N ASP A 148 9.82 34.05 22.30
CA ASP A 148 9.89 35.52 22.15
C ASP A 148 10.24 36.26 23.47
N HIS A 149 10.93 35.60 24.40
CA HIS A 149 11.44 36.26 25.61
C HIS A 149 12.97 36.22 25.70
N LEU A 150 13.65 36.67 24.64
CA LEU A 150 15.06 37.08 24.69
C LEU A 150 15.24 38.38 23.91
N GLN A 151 14.65 39.47 24.39
CA GLN A 151 15.19 40.82 24.26
C GLN A 151 14.47 41.78 25.23
N SER A 152 14.95 41.85 26.47
CA SER A 152 15.11 43.10 27.21
C SER A 152 15.62 42.84 28.64
N ILE A 153 16.78 43.45 28.93
CA ILE A 153 17.29 43.83 30.27
C ILE A 153 18.12 42.76 31.02
N ALA A 154 19.42 42.76 30.73
CA ALA A 154 20.46 43.28 31.64
C ALA A 154 21.57 43.82 30.71
N ILE A 155 21.76 45.15 30.60
CA ILE A 155 22.69 45.94 31.44
C ILE A 155 24.02 45.21 31.63
#